data_AF-A0A418KKI3-F1
#
_entry.id   AF-A0A418KKI3-F1
#
_cell.length_a   1.000
_cell.length_b   1.000
_cell.length_c   1.000
_cell.angle_alpha   90.00
_cell.angle_beta   90.00
_cell.angle_gamma   90.00
#
_symmetry.space_group_name_H-M   'P 1'
#
loop_
_entity.id
_entity.type
_entity.pdbx_description
1 polymer ?
#
loop_
_entity_poly.entity_id
_entity_poly.type
_entity_poly.pdbx_seq_one_letter_code
_entity_poly.pdbx_strand_id
1 'polypeptide(L)'
;MTLRPRATLGRVLDDLGSTLLEVVAGRVDPGRSVGGVVIHDPLDPPAMPADALVLGVGLAASAEIADVVRAVAAEGAVGLVLRVPVDIDADVRQAVAEEGLVLFGLTRGASWAQVAALLRSLLALDDLGGVDDQTLAGTGAGDLFALAGAVSALLDAPLTIEDLNSRVIAFSADQDRADESRKETVLGRQVPERYLRELERRGAFRALYSSDRPVYLPEIDGAELPRVAIRVRAGDEILGSMWAAVKEPLSAEREQAFVDAAKLVALHMLRHRAGADVERRLRAELVATVLEGGPAAGDAASRLGLAG
;
A
#
# COMPACT_ATOMS: atom_id res chain seq x y z
N MET A 1 -0.41 -21.42 -24.36
CA MET A 1 -1.16 -20.40 -23.60
C MET A 1 -0.39 -20.16 -22.31
N THR A 2 0.51 -19.19 -22.33
CA THR A 2 1.35 -18.84 -21.18
C THR A 2 0.51 -18.02 -20.20
N LEU A 3 0.28 -18.57 -19.00
CA LEU A 3 -0.43 -17.91 -17.92
C LEU A 3 0.37 -16.69 -17.46
N ARG A 4 -0.20 -15.50 -17.61
CA ARG A 4 0.34 -14.26 -17.04
C ARG A 4 0.42 -14.41 -15.51
N PRO A 5 1.48 -13.94 -14.84
CA PRO A 5 1.46 -13.84 -13.39
C PRO A 5 0.30 -12.89 -13.04
N ARG A 6 -0.66 -13.38 -12.26
CA ARG A 6 -1.73 -12.56 -11.67
C ARG A 6 -1.42 -12.43 -10.19
N ALA A 7 -1.68 -11.26 -9.62
CA ALA A 7 -1.63 -11.09 -8.18
C ALA A 7 -2.48 -12.17 -7.50
N THR A 8 -2.01 -12.74 -6.40
CA THR A 8 -2.68 -13.85 -5.71
C THR A 8 -3.21 -13.43 -4.35
N LEU A 9 -4.16 -14.19 -3.81
CA LEU A 9 -4.65 -14.00 -2.45
C LEU A 9 -3.52 -14.14 -1.41
N GLY A 10 -2.53 -15.01 -1.67
CA GLY A 10 -1.33 -15.12 -0.84
C GLY A 10 -0.58 -13.79 -0.74
N ARG A 11 -0.29 -13.17 -1.89
CA ARG A 11 0.39 -11.87 -1.93
C ARG A 11 -0.42 -10.75 -1.28
N VAL A 12 -1.74 -10.72 -1.50
CA VAL A 12 -2.61 -9.73 -0.85
C VAL A 12 -2.53 -9.85 0.68
N LEU A 13 -2.45 -11.07 1.20
CA LEU A 13 -2.30 -11.32 2.63
C LEU A 13 -0.88 -11.05 3.14
N ASP A 14 0.15 -11.38 2.36
CA ASP A 14 1.53 -11.04 2.71
C ASP A 14 1.71 -9.51 2.81
N ASP A 15 1.10 -8.76 1.88
CA ASP A 15 1.26 -7.31 1.78
C ASP A 15 0.30 -6.52 2.71
N LEU A 16 -0.93 -7.02 2.96
CA LEU A 16 -1.98 -6.29 3.69
C LEU A 16 -2.56 -7.04 4.91
N GLY A 17 -2.28 -8.34 5.02
CA GLY A 17 -2.86 -9.27 5.99
C GLY A 17 -2.22 -9.14 7.36
N SER A 18 -2.61 -8.11 8.12
CA SER A 18 -2.31 -7.86 9.56
C SER A 18 -2.57 -6.42 9.94
N THR A 19 -2.39 -5.51 8.98
CA THR A 19 -2.55 -4.07 9.19
C THR A 19 -3.94 -3.60 8.77
N LEU A 20 -4.44 -4.19 7.69
CA LEU A 20 -5.71 -3.80 7.08
C LEU A 20 -6.66 -4.97 6.96
N LEU A 21 -6.17 -6.13 6.52
CA LEU A 21 -7.00 -7.30 6.27
C LEU A 21 -6.71 -8.42 7.26
N GLU A 22 -7.74 -9.08 7.75
CA GLU A 22 -7.65 -10.34 8.47
C GLU A 22 -8.59 -11.37 7.83
N VAL A 23 -8.30 -12.66 7.94
CA VAL A 23 -9.23 -13.69 7.46
C VAL A 23 -10.25 -13.96 8.56
N VAL A 24 -11.52 -13.66 8.28
CA VAL A 24 -12.61 -13.82 9.25
C VAL A 24 -13.34 -15.15 9.05
N ALA A 25 -13.46 -15.62 7.80
CA ALA A 25 -14.00 -16.93 7.48
C ALA A 25 -13.50 -17.45 6.14
N GLY A 26 -13.61 -18.76 5.93
CA GLY A 26 -13.16 -19.44 4.72
C GLY A 26 -11.71 -19.86 4.78
N ARG A 27 -11.25 -20.56 3.74
CA ARG A 27 -9.89 -21.08 3.64
C ARG A 27 -9.18 -20.43 2.47
N VAL A 28 -8.08 -19.74 2.76
CA VAL A 28 -7.24 -19.10 1.76
C VAL A 28 -6.47 -20.17 0.97
N ASP A 29 -6.56 -20.10 -0.36
CA ASP A 29 -5.59 -20.70 -1.26
C ASP A 29 -4.58 -19.62 -1.71
N PRO A 30 -3.32 -19.65 -1.23
CA PRO A 30 -2.33 -18.63 -1.57
C PRO A 30 -2.04 -18.51 -3.07
N GLY A 31 -2.30 -19.57 -3.85
CA GLY A 31 -2.11 -19.59 -5.30
C GLY A 31 -3.29 -19.04 -6.10
N ARG A 32 -4.43 -18.74 -5.45
CA ARG A 32 -5.62 -18.23 -6.13
C ARG A 32 -5.37 -16.83 -6.66
N SER A 33 -5.55 -16.64 -7.97
CA SER A 33 -5.42 -15.33 -8.61
C SER A 33 -6.52 -14.36 -8.17
N VAL A 34 -6.21 -13.07 -8.23
CA VAL A 34 -7.13 -11.94 -8.04
C VAL A 34 -7.11 -11.12 -9.31
N GLY A 35 -8.25 -11.01 -9.98
CA GLY A 35 -8.38 -10.34 -11.28
C GLY A 35 -8.87 -8.90 -11.21
N GLY A 36 -9.32 -8.43 -10.04
CA GLY A 36 -9.84 -7.07 -9.90
C GLY A 36 -10.31 -6.73 -8.50
N VAL A 37 -10.59 -5.44 -8.27
CA VAL A 37 -11.18 -4.92 -7.03
C VAL A 37 -12.44 -4.15 -7.35
N VAL A 38 -13.56 -4.59 -6.79
CA VAL A 38 -14.90 -4.06 -7.07
C VAL A 38 -15.56 -3.64 -5.77
N ILE A 39 -16.39 -2.59 -5.79
CA ILE A 39 -17.19 -2.18 -4.63
C ILE A 39 -18.58 -2.76 -4.82
N HIS A 40 -19.11 -3.44 -3.82
CA HIS A 40 -20.49 -3.91 -3.84
C HIS A 40 -21.45 -2.72 -3.77
N ASP A 41 -22.32 -2.58 -4.77
CA ASP A 41 -23.41 -1.62 -4.80
C ASP A 41 -24.72 -2.38 -5.14
N PRO A 42 -25.68 -2.48 -4.20
CA PRO A 42 -26.94 -3.20 -4.43
C PRO A 42 -27.91 -2.45 -5.35
N LEU A 43 -27.68 -1.16 -5.62
CA LEU A 43 -28.53 -0.33 -6.47
C LEU A 43 -28.00 -0.22 -7.90
N ASP A 44 -26.69 -0.39 -8.09
CA ASP A 44 -26.02 -0.40 -9.40
C ASP A 44 -24.96 -1.52 -9.48
N PRO A 45 -25.37 -2.78 -9.75
CA PRO A 45 -24.47 -3.91 -9.75
C PRO A 45 -23.33 -3.73 -10.76
N PRO A 46 -22.06 -3.62 -10.30
CA PRO A 46 -20.93 -3.38 -11.19
C PRO A 46 -20.59 -4.62 -12.01
N ALA A 47 -20.06 -4.41 -13.22
CA ALA A 47 -19.50 -5.53 -14.00
C ALA A 47 -18.32 -6.17 -13.24
N MET A 48 -18.45 -7.45 -12.88
CA MET A 48 -17.45 -8.16 -12.09
C MET A 48 -16.36 -8.79 -12.96
N PRO A 49 -15.08 -8.44 -12.77
CA PRO A 49 -13.97 -9.18 -13.37
C PRO A 49 -13.90 -10.61 -12.82
N ALA A 50 -13.39 -11.54 -13.62
CA ALA A 50 -13.09 -12.88 -13.13
C ALA A 50 -12.12 -12.82 -11.94
N ASP A 51 -12.37 -13.64 -10.92
CA ASP A 51 -11.57 -13.69 -9.70
C ASP A 51 -11.50 -12.35 -8.94
N ALA A 52 -12.60 -11.61 -8.86
CA ALA A 52 -12.63 -10.31 -8.18
C ALA A 52 -12.56 -10.43 -6.65
N LEU A 53 -11.91 -9.45 -6.02
CA LEU A 53 -12.02 -9.16 -4.59
C LEU A 53 -13.04 -8.03 -4.40
N VAL A 54 -14.13 -8.32 -3.68
CA VAL A 54 -15.26 -7.41 -3.52
C VAL A 54 -15.17 -6.65 -2.20
N LEU A 55 -15.42 -5.34 -2.22
CA LEU A 55 -15.50 -4.48 -1.04
C LEU A 55 -16.97 -4.34 -0.62
N GLY A 56 -17.36 -5.03 0.46
CA GLY A 56 -18.70 -5.02 1.04
C GLY A 56 -18.93 -3.80 1.93
N VAL A 57 -19.07 -2.62 1.32
CA VAL A 57 -19.26 -1.36 2.07
C VAL A 57 -20.64 -1.35 2.73
N GLY A 58 -20.68 -1.15 4.06
CA GLY A 58 -21.93 -1.00 4.81
C GLY A 58 -22.61 -2.30 5.23
N LEU A 59 -22.09 -3.46 4.81
CA LEU A 59 -22.61 -4.77 5.19
C LEU A 59 -22.29 -5.07 6.66
N ALA A 60 -23.32 -5.40 7.44
CA ALA A 60 -23.17 -5.68 8.87
C ALA A 60 -24.09 -6.80 9.39
N ALA A 61 -25.25 -7.03 8.77
CA ALA A 61 -26.19 -8.06 9.19
C ALA A 61 -25.82 -9.42 8.59
N SER A 62 -25.78 -10.48 9.40
CA SER A 62 -25.35 -11.82 8.95
C SER A 62 -26.17 -12.37 7.78
N ALA A 63 -27.49 -12.17 7.79
CA ALA A 63 -28.37 -12.59 6.69
C ALA A 63 -28.01 -11.88 5.36
N GLU A 64 -27.80 -10.57 5.42
CA GLU A 64 -27.39 -9.77 4.27
C GLU A 64 -26.00 -10.19 3.76
N ILE A 65 -25.05 -10.44 4.68
CA ILE A 65 -23.71 -10.92 4.32
C ILE A 65 -23.78 -12.28 3.64
N ALA A 66 -24.58 -13.23 4.15
CA ALA A 66 -24.74 -14.55 3.54
C ALA A 66 -25.34 -14.47 2.13
N ASP A 67 -26.32 -13.57 1.91
CA ASP A 67 -26.90 -13.33 0.60
C ASP A 67 -25.89 -12.72 -0.37
N VAL A 68 -25.12 -11.72 0.08
CA VAL A 68 -24.06 -11.11 -0.73
C VAL A 68 -22.97 -12.12 -1.06
N VAL A 69 -22.56 -12.98 -0.12
CA VAL A 69 -21.56 -14.04 -0.37
C VAL A 69 -22.00 -14.94 -1.51
N ARG A 70 -23.25 -15.42 -1.49
CA ARG A 70 -23.81 -16.26 -2.56
C ARG A 70 -23.84 -15.51 -3.89
N ALA A 71 -24.30 -14.26 -3.89
CA ALA A 71 -24.40 -13.46 -5.10
C ALA A 71 -23.03 -13.20 -5.75
N VAL A 72 -22.05 -12.74 -4.99
CA VAL A 72 -20.73 -12.41 -5.55
C VAL A 72 -19.94 -13.66 -5.93
N ALA A 73 -20.12 -14.78 -5.22
CA ALA A 73 -19.49 -16.04 -5.58
C ALA A 73 -20.05 -16.60 -6.90
N ALA A 74 -21.36 -16.49 -7.13
CA ALA A 74 -21.98 -16.87 -8.40
C ALA A 74 -21.45 -16.07 -9.60
N GLU A 75 -20.98 -14.84 -9.36
CA GLU A 75 -20.31 -13.99 -10.36
C GLU A 75 -18.79 -14.21 -10.46
N GLY A 76 -18.24 -15.15 -9.68
CA GLY A 76 -16.84 -15.55 -9.74
C GLY A 76 -15.89 -14.75 -8.86
N ALA A 77 -16.40 -14.08 -7.83
CA ALA A 77 -15.55 -13.47 -6.80
C ALA A 77 -14.75 -14.52 -6.02
N VAL A 78 -13.53 -14.16 -5.62
CA VAL A 78 -12.65 -15.00 -4.79
C VAL A 78 -12.65 -14.57 -3.33
N GLY A 79 -13.16 -13.38 -3.03
CA GLY A 79 -13.27 -12.90 -1.67
C GLY A 79 -14.16 -11.67 -1.50
N LEU A 80 -14.57 -11.45 -0.26
CA LEU A 80 -15.39 -10.32 0.17
C LEU A 80 -14.76 -9.68 1.39
N VAL A 81 -14.56 -8.36 1.34
CA VAL A 81 -13.96 -7.55 2.40
C VAL A 81 -15.06 -6.83 3.16
N LEU A 82 -15.14 -7.03 4.47
CA LEU A 82 -16.16 -6.48 5.38
C LEU A 82 -15.51 -5.61 6.44
N ARG A 83 -16.20 -4.58 6.94
CA ARG A 83 -15.68 -3.79 8.07
C ARG A 83 -15.82 -4.58 9.37
N VAL A 84 -14.71 -4.85 10.07
CA VAL A 84 -14.79 -5.50 11.39
C VAL A 84 -15.12 -4.49 12.50
N PRO A 85 -15.69 -4.93 13.65
CA PRO A 85 -16.25 -6.25 13.91
C PRO A 85 -17.55 -6.45 13.12
N VAL A 86 -17.74 -7.67 12.68
CA VAL A 86 -18.93 -8.16 11.99
C VAL A 86 -19.30 -9.49 12.63
N ASP A 87 -20.59 -9.72 12.85
CA ASP A 87 -21.05 -11.00 13.37
C ASP A 87 -21.05 -12.03 12.23
N ILE A 88 -20.27 -13.10 12.41
CA ILE A 88 -20.19 -14.20 11.46
C ILE A 88 -20.79 -15.40 12.18
N ASP A 89 -22.06 -15.67 11.89
CA ASP A 89 -22.82 -16.77 12.47
C ASP A 89 -22.66 -18.07 11.66
N ALA A 90 -23.49 -19.07 11.96
CA ALA A 90 -23.45 -20.36 11.27
C ALA A 90 -23.85 -20.25 9.79
N ASP A 91 -24.80 -19.37 9.46
CA ASP A 91 -25.33 -19.24 8.11
C ASP A 91 -24.30 -18.59 7.18
N VAL A 92 -23.60 -17.55 7.68
CA VAL A 92 -22.49 -16.95 6.93
C VAL A 92 -21.35 -17.95 6.74
N ARG A 93 -20.96 -18.70 7.78
CA ARG A 93 -19.92 -19.73 7.66
C ARG A 93 -20.27 -20.82 6.66
N GLN A 94 -21.53 -21.25 6.65
CA GLN A 94 -22.02 -22.25 5.70
C GLN A 94 -21.95 -21.72 4.27
N ALA A 95 -22.46 -20.52 4.00
CA ALA A 95 -22.41 -19.90 2.68
C ALA A 95 -20.96 -19.76 2.17
N VAL A 96 -20.05 -19.31 3.01
CA VAL A 96 -18.62 -19.17 2.68
C VAL A 96 -17.98 -20.53 2.34
N ALA A 97 -18.32 -21.58 3.09
CA ALA A 97 -17.77 -22.92 2.88
C ALA A 97 -18.31 -23.60 1.62
N GLU A 98 -19.61 -23.44 1.32
CA GLU A 98 -20.25 -23.99 0.13
C GLU A 98 -19.73 -23.35 -1.15
N GLU A 99 -19.57 -22.02 -1.13
CA GLU A 99 -19.17 -21.24 -2.29
C GLU A 99 -17.64 -21.17 -2.49
N GLY A 100 -16.85 -21.59 -1.48
CA GLY A 100 -15.38 -21.55 -1.54
C GLY A 100 -14.81 -20.13 -1.58
N LEU A 101 -15.56 -19.14 -1.11
CA LEU A 101 -15.17 -17.75 -1.04
C LEU A 101 -14.38 -17.47 0.26
N VAL A 102 -13.54 -16.44 0.28
CA VAL A 102 -12.84 -16.02 1.51
C VAL A 102 -13.41 -14.70 2.03
N LEU A 103 -13.79 -14.66 3.33
CA LEU A 103 -14.17 -13.42 3.99
C LEU A 103 -12.95 -12.76 4.64
N PHE A 104 -12.69 -11.53 4.23
CA PHE A 104 -11.68 -10.67 4.81
C PHE A 104 -12.32 -9.61 5.69
N GLY A 105 -11.74 -9.37 6.85
CA GLY A 105 -12.09 -8.32 7.77
C GLY A 105 -11.17 -7.13 7.59
N LEU A 106 -11.74 -5.96 7.34
CA LEU A 106 -11.05 -4.69 7.25
C LEU A 106 -11.09 -3.97 8.59
N THR A 107 -9.93 -3.70 9.19
CA THR A 107 -9.81 -3.02 10.48
C THR A 107 -10.58 -1.69 10.53
N ARG A 108 -11.18 -1.34 11.68
CA ARG A 108 -11.87 -0.04 11.86
C ARG A 108 -10.92 1.13 11.60
N GLY A 109 -11.46 2.20 11.00
CA GLY A 109 -10.71 3.43 10.72
C GLY A 109 -10.02 3.48 9.34
N ALA A 110 -9.79 2.35 8.68
CA ALA A 110 -9.22 2.34 7.33
C ALA A 110 -10.19 2.90 6.29
N SER A 111 -9.78 3.79 5.40
CA SER A 111 -10.67 4.29 4.33
C SER A 111 -10.89 3.25 3.25
N TRP A 112 -12.13 3.05 2.82
CA TRP A 112 -12.46 2.16 1.70
C TRP A 112 -11.77 2.59 0.40
N ALA A 113 -11.69 3.89 0.12
CA ALA A 113 -11.00 4.41 -1.06
C ALA A 113 -9.49 4.09 -1.03
N GLN A 114 -8.86 4.13 0.14
CA GLN A 114 -7.44 3.83 0.30
C GLN A 114 -7.17 2.34 0.14
N VAL A 115 -8.00 1.48 0.75
CA VAL A 115 -7.89 0.02 0.61
C VAL A 115 -8.10 -0.40 -0.84
N ALA A 116 -9.08 0.18 -1.52
CA ALA A 116 -9.29 -0.03 -2.95
C ALA A 116 -8.06 0.38 -3.78
N ALA A 117 -7.44 1.53 -3.47
CA ALA A 117 -6.26 2.00 -4.17
C ALA A 117 -5.05 1.09 -3.94
N LEU A 118 -4.83 0.61 -2.71
CA LEU A 118 -3.75 -0.30 -2.36
C LEU A 118 -3.90 -1.64 -3.08
N LEU A 119 -5.08 -2.25 -2.98
CA LEU A 119 -5.37 -3.50 -3.66
C LEU A 119 -5.18 -3.35 -5.18
N ARG A 120 -5.73 -2.30 -5.80
CA ARG A 120 -5.54 -2.03 -7.24
C ARG A 120 -4.07 -1.84 -7.62
N SER A 121 -3.28 -1.18 -6.78
CA SER A 121 -1.85 -1.02 -7.01
C SER A 121 -1.12 -2.37 -6.98
N LEU A 122 -1.49 -3.28 -6.08
CA LEU A 122 -0.92 -4.63 -6.04
C LEU A 122 -1.27 -5.43 -7.29
N LEU A 123 -2.51 -5.31 -7.78
CA LEU A 123 -2.94 -5.97 -9.02
C LEU A 123 -2.23 -5.42 -10.27
N ALA A 124 -1.96 -4.10 -10.30
CA ALA A 124 -1.33 -3.45 -11.45
C ALA A 124 0.15 -3.81 -11.65
N LEU A 125 0.85 -4.27 -10.60
CA LEU A 125 2.27 -4.63 -10.68
C LEU A 125 2.53 -5.85 -11.58
N ASP A 126 1.58 -6.78 -11.65
CA ASP A 126 1.76 -8.04 -12.38
C ASP A 126 1.22 -7.97 -13.83
N ASP A 127 0.36 -6.99 -14.14
CA ASP A 127 -0.14 -6.73 -15.52
C ASP A 127 0.96 -6.15 -16.44
N LEU A 128 2.08 -5.71 -15.87
CA LEU A 128 3.23 -5.14 -16.58
C LEU A 128 4.23 -6.20 -17.10
N GLY A 129 4.01 -7.49 -16.82
CA GLY A 129 4.90 -8.59 -17.22
C GLY A 129 4.88 -8.98 -18.70
N GLY A 130 4.60 -8.04 -19.62
CA GLY A 130 4.35 -8.33 -21.04
C GLY A 130 4.90 -7.35 -22.06
N VAL A 131 5.76 -6.40 -21.68
CA VAL A 131 6.41 -5.50 -22.64
C VAL A 131 7.92 -5.65 -22.48
N ASP A 132 8.58 -5.87 -23.62
CA ASP A 132 9.99 -6.17 -23.79
C ASP A 132 10.92 -5.55 -22.74
N ASP A 133 11.71 -6.45 -22.15
CA ASP A 133 13.00 -6.17 -21.56
C ASP A 133 13.78 -5.23 -22.50
N GLN A 134 14.19 -4.05 -22.00
CA GLN A 134 15.12 -3.06 -22.59
C GLN A 134 14.58 -1.71 -23.10
N THR A 135 13.34 -1.30 -22.84
CA THR A 135 12.94 0.11 -23.13
C THR A 135 12.33 0.84 -21.94
N LEU A 136 13.04 1.90 -21.54
CA LEU A 136 12.61 3.11 -20.82
C LEU A 136 11.22 3.12 -20.13
N ALA A 137 11.24 3.45 -18.83
CA ALA A 137 10.14 4.00 -18.02
C ALA A 137 9.07 2.99 -17.53
N GLY A 138 8.98 2.79 -16.20
CA GLY A 138 7.76 2.19 -15.60
C GLY A 138 7.81 1.66 -14.16
N THR A 139 8.97 1.33 -13.59
CA THR A 139 9.04 0.57 -12.32
C THR A 139 9.47 1.42 -11.12
N GLY A 140 8.65 2.39 -10.71
CA GLY A 140 9.02 3.37 -9.67
C GLY A 140 8.53 3.09 -8.24
N ALA A 141 7.34 2.51 -8.06
CA ALA A 141 6.69 2.44 -6.74
C ALA A 141 6.87 1.08 -6.02
N GLY A 142 6.86 -0.04 -6.75
CA GLY A 142 6.99 -1.38 -6.15
C GLY A 142 8.37 -1.66 -5.53
N ASP A 143 9.40 -0.96 -6.00
CA ASP A 143 10.78 -1.12 -5.52
C ASP A 143 10.95 -0.58 -4.09
N LEU A 144 10.33 0.56 -3.77
CA LEU A 144 10.49 1.19 -2.45
C LEU A 144 9.82 0.39 -1.32
N PHE A 145 8.70 -0.28 -1.58
CA PHE A 145 8.05 -1.16 -0.58
C PHE A 145 8.86 -2.45 -0.36
N ALA A 146 9.35 -3.08 -1.43
CA ALA A 146 10.23 -4.24 -1.32
C ALA A 146 11.54 -3.90 -0.59
N LEU A 147 12.13 -2.74 -0.91
CA LEU A 147 13.32 -2.22 -0.24
C LEU A 147 13.04 -1.93 1.24
N ALA A 148 11.88 -1.35 1.57
CA ALA A 148 11.49 -1.12 2.97
C ALA A 148 11.38 -2.44 3.74
N GLY A 149 10.78 -3.47 3.15
CA GLY A 149 10.71 -4.82 3.72
C GLY A 149 12.09 -5.44 3.97
N ALA A 150 12.99 -5.37 2.98
CA ALA A 150 14.34 -5.92 3.09
C ALA A 150 15.15 -5.24 4.22
N VAL A 151 15.06 -3.91 4.33
CA VAL A 151 15.74 -3.14 5.38
C VAL A 151 15.13 -3.44 6.75
N SER A 152 13.81 -3.56 6.84
CA SER A 152 13.11 -3.95 8.07
C SER A 152 13.58 -5.30 8.59
N ALA A 153 13.72 -6.30 7.71
CA ALA A 153 14.22 -7.63 8.08
C ALA A 153 15.67 -7.57 8.59
N LEU A 154 16.51 -6.73 7.99
CA LEU A 154 17.90 -6.53 8.39
C LEU A 154 18.03 -5.85 9.76
N LEU A 155 17.15 -4.90 10.06
CA LEU A 155 17.14 -4.16 11.32
C LEU A 155 16.37 -4.89 12.43
N ASP A 156 15.56 -5.89 12.10
CA ASP A 156 14.58 -6.50 13.00
C ASP A 156 13.68 -5.42 13.65
N ALA A 157 13.25 -4.47 12.81
CA ALA A 157 12.52 -3.28 13.23
C ALA A 157 11.60 -2.79 12.10
N PRO A 158 10.34 -2.45 12.40
CA PRO A 158 9.45 -1.83 11.44
C PRO A 158 10.00 -0.52 10.89
N LEU A 159 9.77 -0.26 9.60
CA LEU A 159 10.38 0.83 8.87
C LEU A 159 9.35 1.66 8.10
N THR A 160 9.47 2.98 8.12
CA THR A 160 8.83 3.90 7.17
C THR A 160 9.88 4.63 6.35
N ILE A 161 9.53 4.92 5.10
CA ILE A 161 10.25 5.83 4.21
C ILE A 161 9.32 7.01 3.95
N GLU A 162 9.82 8.21 4.16
CA GLU A 162 9.05 9.45 4.17
C GLU A 162 9.70 10.52 3.29
N ASP A 163 8.89 11.38 2.69
CA ASP A 163 9.35 12.59 2.00
C ASP A 163 9.65 13.76 2.97
N LEU A 164 10.05 14.91 2.45
CA LEU A 164 10.35 16.11 3.24
C LEU A 164 9.16 16.68 4.02
N ASN A 165 7.93 16.30 3.67
CA ASN A 165 6.71 16.72 4.36
C ASN A 165 6.23 15.66 5.36
N SER A 166 7.07 14.66 5.67
CA SER A 166 6.74 13.50 6.49
C SER A 166 5.53 12.72 5.96
N ARG A 167 5.37 12.69 4.63
CA ARG A 167 4.43 11.82 3.95
C ARG A 167 5.07 10.45 3.75
N VAL A 168 4.38 9.39 4.15
CA VAL A 168 4.85 8.02 3.94
C VAL A 168 4.75 7.66 2.46
N ILE A 169 5.92 7.37 1.88
CA ILE A 169 6.05 6.93 0.49
C ILE A 169 6.16 5.40 0.38
N ALA A 170 6.75 4.75 1.39
CA ALA A 170 6.80 3.30 1.53
C ALA A 170 6.95 2.91 3.00
N PHE A 171 6.62 1.67 3.35
CA PHE A 171 6.76 1.13 4.69
C PHE A 171 6.99 -0.38 4.64
N SER A 172 7.54 -0.96 5.70
CA SER A 172 7.64 -2.41 5.85
C SER A 172 6.39 -3.00 6.49
N ALA A 173 5.90 -4.09 5.90
CA ALA A 173 4.79 -4.88 6.43
C ALA A 173 5.30 -5.81 7.54
N ASP A 174 5.70 -5.25 8.68
CA ASP A 174 6.14 -6.06 9.83
C ASP A 174 4.97 -6.33 10.79
N GLN A 175 4.65 -7.61 10.99
CA GLN A 175 3.35 -8.16 11.40
C GLN A 175 3.10 -8.12 12.92
N ASP A 176 4.15 -8.22 13.76
CA ASP A 176 4.00 -8.48 15.21
C ASP A 176 4.48 -7.35 16.14
N ARG A 177 4.98 -6.23 15.60
CA ARG A 177 5.72 -5.20 16.38
C ARG A 177 5.28 -3.75 16.10
N ALA A 178 4.01 -3.53 15.78
CA ALA A 178 3.47 -2.20 15.44
C ALA A 178 2.96 -1.43 16.66
N ASP A 179 3.49 -0.23 16.91
CA ASP A 179 2.85 0.72 17.84
C ASP A 179 1.76 1.55 17.16
N GLU A 180 0.85 2.14 17.96
CA GLU A 180 -0.29 2.92 17.45
C GLU A 180 0.11 4.11 16.58
N SER A 181 1.25 4.76 16.88
CA SER A 181 1.82 5.85 16.07
C SER A 181 2.13 5.41 14.64
N ARG A 182 2.72 4.22 14.46
CA ARG A 182 3.01 3.63 13.14
C ARG A 182 1.72 3.31 12.40
N LYS A 183 0.75 2.71 13.08
CA LYS A 183 -0.56 2.36 12.47
C LYS A 183 -1.22 3.60 11.90
N GLU A 184 -1.33 4.67 12.67
CA GLU A 184 -1.91 5.93 12.19
C GLU A 184 -1.12 6.60 11.06
N THR A 185 0.22 6.57 11.13
CA THR A 185 1.11 7.16 10.11
C THR A 185 1.00 6.45 8.77
N VAL A 186 0.96 5.11 8.79
CA VAL A 186 0.77 4.28 7.59
C VAL A 186 -0.64 4.44 7.03
N LEU A 187 -1.67 4.45 7.90
CA LEU A 187 -3.08 4.61 7.51
C LEU A 187 -3.36 6.00 6.91
N GLY A 188 -2.77 7.05 7.47
CA GLY A 188 -2.90 8.43 6.98
C GLY A 188 -1.98 8.75 5.79
N ARG A 189 -1.00 7.90 5.49
CA ARG A 189 0.19 8.20 4.67
C ARG A 189 0.91 9.48 5.11
N GLN A 190 0.75 9.87 6.37
CA GLN A 190 1.27 11.12 6.92
C GLN A 190 1.46 10.93 8.41
N VAL A 191 2.63 11.32 8.91
CA VAL A 191 2.90 11.35 10.35
C VAL A 191 1.88 12.30 11.01
N PRO A 192 1.09 11.86 12.00
CA PRO A 192 0.07 12.71 12.61
C PRO A 192 0.68 13.99 13.20
N GLU A 193 0.00 15.13 13.03
CA GLU A 193 0.55 16.45 13.39
C GLU A 193 1.06 16.55 14.83
N ARG A 194 0.43 15.85 15.77
CA ARG A 194 0.86 15.82 17.18
C ARG A 194 2.28 15.27 17.35
N TYR A 195 2.67 14.28 16.53
CA TYR A 195 4.03 13.72 16.53
C TYR A 195 5.01 14.67 15.85
N LEU A 196 4.61 15.31 14.74
CA LEU A 196 5.44 16.29 14.06
C LEU A 196 5.81 17.44 14.99
N ARG A 197 4.83 18.00 15.71
CA ARG A 197 5.07 19.05 16.71
C ARG A 197 6.02 18.58 17.82
N GLU A 198 5.96 17.31 18.20
CA GLU A 198 6.86 16.76 19.22
C GLU A 198 8.29 16.61 18.71
N LEU A 199 8.47 16.05 17.52
CA LEU A 199 9.76 15.93 16.85
C LEU A 199 10.39 17.31 16.63
N GLU A 200 9.59 18.32 16.27
CA GLU A 200 10.03 19.71 16.15
C GLU A 200 10.47 20.30 17.49
N ARG A 201 9.66 20.15 18.55
CA ARG A 201 10.00 20.63 19.91
C ARG A 201 11.33 20.06 20.42
N ARG A 202 11.61 18.78 20.13
CA ARG A 202 12.87 18.12 20.50
C ARG A 202 14.04 18.44 19.55
N GLY A 203 13.80 19.18 18.47
CA GLY A 203 14.80 19.47 17.45
C GLY A 203 15.25 18.24 16.65
N ALA A 204 14.42 17.19 16.61
CA ALA A 204 14.75 15.92 15.99
C ALA A 204 15.04 16.06 14.49
N PHE A 205 14.25 16.85 13.75
CA PHE A 205 14.50 17.11 12.33
C PHE A 205 15.82 17.85 12.09
N ARG A 206 16.18 18.79 12.96
CA ARG A 206 17.47 19.49 12.87
C ARG A 206 18.62 18.53 13.10
N ALA A 207 18.52 17.65 14.10
CA ALA A 207 19.52 16.61 14.35
C ALA A 207 19.62 15.64 13.17
N LEU A 208 18.48 15.15 12.68
CA LEU A 208 18.37 14.23 11.55
C LEU A 208 19.00 14.78 10.27
N TYR A 209 18.64 16.00 9.88
CA TYR A 209 19.09 16.60 8.63
C TYR A 209 20.49 17.21 8.71
N SER A 210 21.09 17.34 9.89
CA SER A 210 22.49 17.77 10.06
C SER A 210 23.49 16.61 10.22
N SER A 211 23.00 15.39 10.48
CA SER A 211 23.83 14.21 10.74
C SER A 211 24.00 13.32 9.51
N ASP A 212 25.21 12.77 9.29
CA ASP A 212 25.45 11.68 8.34
C ASP A 212 25.23 10.28 8.95
N ARG A 213 24.92 10.22 10.25
CA ARG A 213 24.66 8.98 10.98
C ARG A 213 23.21 8.90 11.48
N PRO A 214 22.68 7.69 11.68
CA PRO A 214 21.36 7.51 12.27
C PRO A 214 21.24 8.21 13.62
N VAL A 215 20.11 8.88 13.84
CA VAL A 215 19.77 9.60 15.07
C VAL A 215 18.82 8.73 15.88
N TYR A 216 19.21 8.36 17.10
CA TYR A 216 18.36 7.64 18.04
C TYR A 216 17.53 8.60 18.88
N LEU A 217 16.24 8.29 19.02
CA LEU A 217 15.23 9.04 19.74
C LEU A 217 14.60 8.09 20.78
N PRO A 218 15.06 8.12 22.04
CA PRO A 218 14.67 7.15 23.06
C PRO A 218 13.20 7.28 23.49
N GLU A 219 12.64 8.48 23.44
CA GLU A 219 11.27 8.76 23.83
C GLU A 219 10.65 9.73 22.83
N ILE A 220 9.41 9.45 22.43
CA ILE A 220 8.58 10.36 21.64
C ILE A 220 7.18 10.28 22.24
N ASP A 221 6.66 11.41 22.73
CA ASP A 221 5.34 11.44 23.35
C ASP A 221 4.27 10.94 22.36
N GLY A 222 3.56 9.89 22.78
CA GLY A 222 2.56 9.19 21.98
C GLY A 222 3.07 8.00 21.16
N ALA A 223 4.38 7.74 21.08
CA ALA A 223 4.92 6.54 20.44
C ALA A 223 5.31 5.54 21.53
N GLU A 224 4.97 4.27 21.34
CA GLU A 224 5.25 3.24 22.36
C GLU A 224 6.70 2.75 22.29
N LEU A 225 7.35 2.90 21.14
CA LEU A 225 8.73 2.47 20.92
C LEU A 225 9.66 3.64 20.56
N PRO A 226 10.92 3.61 21.01
CA PRO A 226 11.98 4.45 20.49
C PRO A 226 12.07 4.45 18.96
N ARG A 227 12.65 5.52 18.40
CA ARG A 227 12.88 5.64 16.96
C ARG A 227 14.36 5.78 16.65
N VAL A 228 14.77 5.24 15.50
CA VAL A 228 16.03 5.58 14.85
C VAL A 228 15.69 6.14 13.49
N ALA A 229 16.23 7.32 13.16
CA ALA A 229 15.97 7.98 11.90
C ALA A 229 17.26 8.28 11.15
N ILE A 230 17.24 8.18 9.83
CA ILE A 230 18.34 8.63 8.97
C ILE A 230 17.81 9.44 7.80
N ARG A 231 18.52 10.52 7.45
CA ARG A 231 18.21 11.33 6.28
C ARG A 231 18.50 10.55 5.00
N VAL A 232 17.60 10.68 4.02
CA VAL A 232 17.81 10.16 2.67
C VAL A 232 18.21 11.33 1.78
N ARG A 233 19.38 11.26 1.15
CA ARG A 233 19.94 12.34 0.32
C ARG A 233 20.63 11.83 -0.94
N ALA A 234 20.67 12.67 -1.96
CA ALA A 234 21.48 12.48 -3.16
C ALA A 234 22.41 13.67 -3.36
N GLY A 235 23.73 13.46 -3.19
CA GLY A 235 24.66 14.58 -3.06
C GLY A 235 24.28 15.45 -1.87
N ASP A 236 24.08 16.74 -2.11
CA ASP A 236 23.68 17.72 -1.09
C ASP A 236 22.16 17.90 -0.97
N GLU A 237 21.37 17.30 -1.88
CA GLU A 237 19.90 17.40 -1.83
C GLU A 237 19.32 16.36 -0.87
N ILE A 238 18.58 16.82 0.13
CA ILE A 238 17.78 15.96 1.02
C ILE A 238 16.47 15.62 0.31
N LEU A 239 16.20 14.32 0.18
CA LEU A 239 15.01 13.81 -0.50
C LEU A 239 13.91 13.43 0.51
N GLY A 240 14.31 13.06 1.73
CA GLY A 240 13.39 12.59 2.75
C GLY A 240 14.12 11.93 3.93
N SER A 241 13.47 10.94 4.53
CA SER A 241 13.99 10.23 5.70
C SER A 241 13.47 8.80 5.80
N MET A 242 14.25 7.94 6.45
CA MET A 242 13.84 6.61 6.87
C MET A 242 13.72 6.59 8.39
N TRP A 243 12.69 5.92 8.92
CA TRP A 243 12.44 5.80 10.35
C TRP A 243 12.20 4.36 10.73
N ALA A 244 12.91 3.88 11.76
CA ALA A 244 12.77 2.54 12.31
C ALA A 244 12.23 2.59 13.75
N ALA A 245 11.25 1.75 14.06
CA ALA A 245 10.75 1.55 15.43
C ALA A 245 11.58 0.47 16.13
N VAL A 246 12.43 0.86 17.08
CA VAL A 246 13.41 -0.02 17.71
C VAL A 246 13.15 -0.15 19.20
N LYS A 247 13.59 -1.25 19.81
CA LYS A 247 13.53 -1.44 21.28
C LYS A 247 14.73 -0.81 21.99
N GLU A 248 15.85 -0.72 21.30
CA GLU A 248 17.15 -0.25 21.82
C GLU A 248 17.96 0.39 20.67
N PRO A 249 19.05 1.12 20.95
CA PRO A 249 19.93 1.64 19.91
C PRO A 249 20.44 0.54 18.97
N LEU A 250 20.64 0.88 17.69
CA LEU A 250 21.20 -0.06 16.72
C LEU A 250 22.64 -0.44 17.09
N SER A 251 23.00 -1.70 16.85
CA SER A 251 24.41 -2.12 16.84
C SER A 251 25.17 -1.40 15.71
N ALA A 252 26.49 -1.31 15.80
CA ALA A 252 27.31 -0.68 14.77
C ALA A 252 27.10 -1.30 13.37
N GLU A 253 26.87 -2.61 13.30
CA GLU A 253 26.56 -3.32 12.06
C GLU A 253 25.20 -2.90 11.48
N ARG A 254 24.15 -2.86 12.32
CA ARG A 254 22.81 -2.42 11.90
C ARG A 254 22.77 -0.93 11.56
N GLU A 255 23.54 -0.10 12.26
CA GLU A 255 23.71 1.32 11.96
C GLU A 255 24.31 1.50 10.55
N GLN A 256 25.38 0.76 10.24
CA GLN A 256 26.02 0.81 8.93
C GLN A 256 25.08 0.31 7.81
N ALA A 257 24.38 -0.79 8.06
CA ALA A 257 23.34 -1.29 7.17
C ALA A 257 22.25 -0.25 6.90
N PHE A 258 21.82 0.50 7.91
CA PHE A 258 20.81 1.54 7.76
C PHE A 258 21.33 2.73 6.93
N VAL A 259 22.60 3.08 7.08
CA VAL A 259 23.30 4.08 6.25
C VAL A 259 23.35 3.65 4.78
N ASP A 260 23.71 2.40 4.52
CA ASP A 260 23.83 1.90 3.14
C ASP A 260 22.46 1.74 2.46
N ALA A 261 21.45 1.33 3.23
CA ALA A 261 20.06 1.32 2.79
C ALA A 261 19.57 2.72 2.36
N ALA A 262 19.88 3.76 3.14
CA ALA A 262 19.49 5.13 2.81
C ALA A 262 20.02 5.60 1.45
N LYS A 263 21.21 5.14 1.04
CA LYS A 263 21.77 5.43 -0.30
C LYS A 263 20.96 4.77 -1.41
N LEU A 264 20.55 3.51 -1.22
CA LEU A 264 19.71 2.80 -2.18
C LEU A 264 18.31 3.42 -2.28
N VAL A 265 17.72 3.80 -1.14
CA VAL A 265 16.42 4.48 -1.11
C VAL A 265 16.50 5.81 -1.87
N ALA A 266 17.58 6.58 -1.71
CA ALA A 266 17.77 7.85 -2.43
C ALA A 266 17.72 7.67 -3.96
N LEU A 267 18.37 6.63 -4.49
CA LEU A 267 18.33 6.32 -5.93
C LEU A 267 16.90 6.03 -6.41
N HIS A 268 16.12 5.30 -5.64
CA HIS A 268 14.73 4.98 -5.97
C HIS A 268 13.82 6.21 -5.86
N MET A 269 14.01 7.06 -4.85
CA MET A 269 13.26 8.32 -4.73
C MET A 269 13.53 9.28 -5.90
N LEU A 270 14.78 9.37 -6.37
CA LEU A 270 15.11 10.16 -7.57
C LEU A 270 14.42 9.62 -8.82
N ARG A 271 14.44 8.30 -9.02
CA ARG A 271 13.76 7.64 -10.15
C ARG A 271 12.24 7.84 -10.10
N HIS A 272 11.65 7.74 -8.90
CA HIS A 272 10.23 7.98 -8.69
C HIS A 272 9.84 9.43 -9.04
N ARG A 273 10.65 10.42 -8.64
CA ARG A 273 10.41 11.83 -8.98
C ARG A 273 10.49 12.09 -10.48
N ALA A 274 11.51 11.55 -11.15
CA ALA A 274 11.67 11.67 -12.60
C ALA A 274 10.51 11.02 -13.38
N GLY A 275 10.06 9.83 -12.97
CA GLY A 275 8.92 9.15 -13.57
C GLY A 275 7.60 9.93 -13.40
N ALA A 276 7.34 10.43 -12.19
CA ALA A 276 6.14 11.21 -11.89
C ALA A 276 6.09 12.55 -12.64
N ASP A 277 7.24 13.18 -12.90
CA ASP A 277 7.32 14.40 -13.71
C ASP A 277 7.07 14.12 -15.20
N VAL A 278 7.57 13.00 -15.74
CA VAL A 278 7.31 12.57 -17.13
C VAL A 278 5.83 12.23 -17.33
N GLU A 279 5.22 11.47 -16.41
CA GLU A 279 3.81 11.13 -16.49
C GLU A 279 2.89 12.36 -16.36
N ARG A 280 3.25 13.32 -15.49
CA ARG A 280 2.54 14.62 -15.41
C ARG A 280 2.63 15.42 -16.71
N ARG A 281 3.80 15.45 -17.36
CA ARG A 281 3.97 16.13 -18.66
C ARG A 281 3.16 15.45 -19.75
N LEU A 282 3.23 14.12 -19.84
CA LEU A 282 2.46 13.35 -20.80
C LEU A 282 0.94 13.57 -20.62
N ARG A 283 0.44 13.55 -19.38
CA ARG A 283 -0.97 13.88 -19.10
C ARG A 283 -1.32 15.30 -19.51
N ALA A 284 -0.46 16.28 -19.24
CA ALA A 284 -0.70 17.66 -19.64
C ALA A 284 -0.74 17.82 -21.18
N GLU A 285 0.14 17.14 -21.90
CA GLU A 285 0.14 17.11 -23.38
C GLU A 285 -1.10 16.43 -23.95
N LEU A 286 -1.54 15.30 -23.35
CA LEU A 286 -2.79 14.64 -23.75
C LEU A 286 -4.01 15.53 -23.50
N VAL A 287 -4.06 16.24 -22.36
CA VAL A 287 -5.14 17.20 -22.07
C VAL A 287 -5.12 18.36 -23.06
N ALA A 288 -3.94 18.91 -23.36
CA ALA A 288 -3.79 19.95 -24.38
C ALA A 288 -4.28 19.47 -25.75
N THR A 289 -3.92 18.24 -26.15
CA THR A 289 -4.37 17.61 -27.41
C THR A 289 -5.89 17.44 -27.46
N VAL A 290 -6.53 17.08 -26.34
CA VAL A 290 -8.00 17.02 -26.25
C VAL A 290 -8.63 18.40 -26.39
N LEU A 291 -8.06 19.43 -25.75
CA LEU A 291 -8.57 20.81 -25.79
C LEU A 291 -8.36 21.49 -27.14
N GLU A 292 -7.26 21.20 -27.83
CA GLU A 292 -6.97 21.68 -29.19
C GLU A 292 -7.90 21.05 -30.23
N GLY A 293 -8.41 19.85 -29.95
CA GLY A 293 -9.32 19.12 -30.82
C GLY A 293 -8.64 18.52 -32.05
N GLY A 294 -9.44 18.05 -33.01
CA GLY A 294 -8.94 17.43 -34.24
C GLY A 294 -8.77 15.91 -34.15
N PRO A 295 -8.14 15.28 -35.17
CA PRO A 295 -8.18 13.84 -35.36
C PRO A 295 -7.49 13.02 -34.25
N ALA A 296 -6.54 13.62 -33.51
CA ALA A 296 -5.86 12.98 -32.39
C ALA A 296 -6.60 13.08 -31.05
N ALA A 297 -7.63 13.93 -30.94
CA ALA A 297 -8.31 14.20 -29.68
C ALA A 297 -9.07 12.98 -29.13
N GLY A 298 -9.63 12.14 -30.01
CA GLY A 298 -10.33 10.91 -29.60
C GLY A 298 -9.39 9.87 -28.99
N ASP A 299 -8.20 9.68 -29.56
CA ASP A 299 -7.16 8.77 -29.00
C ASP A 299 -6.62 9.33 -27.68
N ALA A 300 -6.36 10.64 -27.62
CA ALA A 300 -5.91 11.30 -26.39
C ALA A 300 -6.96 11.21 -25.26
N ALA A 301 -8.26 11.41 -25.57
CA ALA A 301 -9.35 11.25 -24.61
C ALA A 301 -9.49 9.80 -24.14
N SER A 302 -9.33 8.82 -25.04
CA SER A 302 -9.36 7.40 -24.70
C SER A 302 -8.22 7.02 -23.74
N ARG A 303 -7.00 7.50 -24.00
CA ARG A 303 -5.84 7.28 -23.13
C ARG A 303 -5.94 7.97 -21.77
N LEU A 304 -6.74 9.05 -21.68
CA LEU A 304 -7.07 9.73 -20.42
C LEU A 304 -8.27 9.11 -19.69
N GLY A 305 -8.95 8.12 -20.29
CA GLY A 305 -10.19 7.55 -19.73
C GLY A 305 -11.38 8.50 -19.77
N LEU A 306 -11.36 9.48 -20.68
CA LEU A 306 -12.41 10.49 -20.87
C LEU A 306 -13.35 10.16 -22.05
N ALA A 307 -13.06 9.11 -22.81
CA ALA A 307 -13.92 8.64 -23.89
C ALA A 307 -14.98 7.68 -23.30
N GLY A 308 -16.25 8.09 -23.37
CA GLY A 308 -17.42 7.25 -23.11
C GLY A 308 -17.99 6.67 -24.40
#